data_AF-A0A7J9I5E1-F1
#
_entry.id   AF-A0A7J9I5E1-F1
#
_cell.length_a   1.000
_cell.length_b   1.000
_cell.length_c   1.000
_cell.angle_alpha   90.00
_cell.angle_beta   90.00
_cell.angle_gamma   90.00
#
_symmetry.space_group_name_H-M   'P 1'
#
loop_
_entity.id
_entity.type
_entity.pdbx_description
1 polymer ?
#
loop_
_entity_poly.entity_id
_entity_poly.type
_entity_poly.pdbx_seq_one_letter_code
_entity_poly.pdbx_strand_id
1 'polypeptide(L)'
;NENRGCIYKVPHRLREVNEKAYEPNVVSIGPYHHGKQHLKAMQVIKRSFFRKIAEENNPNVNELARTMRSLEARIRKCYEEAAFYLDSHQLVQMMLLDGCFIVQLIRGIHPAEGIFEVGRVQTDILHDLLLLENQLPFFVL
;
A
#
# COMPACT_ATOMS: atom_id res chain seq x y z
N ASN A 1 15.40 -18.54 15.05
CA ASN A 1 14.69 -18.69 13.76
C ASN A 1 14.21 -17.33 13.28
N GLU A 2 15.11 -16.50 12.72
CA GLU A 2 14.82 -15.08 12.44
C GLU A 2 15.19 -14.71 10.99
N ASN A 3 14.36 -15.14 10.04
CA ASN A 3 14.20 -14.47 8.73
C ASN A 3 13.25 -15.32 7.88
N ARG A 4 11.95 -15.07 7.98
CA ARG A 4 11.01 -15.39 6.90
C ARG A 4 10.25 -14.12 6.61
N GLY A 5 10.32 -13.65 5.37
CA GLY A 5 9.40 -12.62 4.87
C GLY A 5 7.97 -13.05 5.17
N CYS A 6 7.08 -12.10 5.45
CA CYS A 6 5.67 -12.40 5.67
C CYS A 6 4.79 -11.97 4.49
N ILE A 7 5.36 -11.29 3.50
CA ILE A 7 4.68 -10.88 2.28
C ILE A 7 5.46 -11.44 1.09
N TYR A 8 4.91 -12.51 0.53
CA TYR A 8 5.57 -13.34 -0.48
C TYR A 8 5.21 -12.89 -1.88
N LYS A 9 6.13 -13.09 -2.83
CA LYS A 9 5.79 -13.02 -4.25
C LYS A 9 5.11 -14.30 -4.69
N VAL A 10 4.20 -14.17 -5.64
CA VAL A 10 3.60 -15.28 -6.36
C VAL A 10 4.71 -15.98 -7.12
N PRO A 11 4.89 -17.30 -6.94
CA PRO A 11 5.87 -18.08 -7.68
C PRO A 11 5.76 -17.87 -9.19
N HIS A 12 6.90 -17.72 -9.86
CA HIS A 12 6.96 -17.42 -11.29
C HIS A 12 6.09 -18.37 -12.14
N ARG A 13 6.15 -19.68 -11.85
CA ARG A 13 5.35 -20.71 -12.53
C ARG A 13 3.84 -20.48 -12.45
N LEU A 14 3.33 -19.94 -11.33
CA LEU A 14 1.90 -19.62 -11.19
C LEU A 14 1.56 -18.35 -11.96
N ARG A 15 2.45 -17.35 -11.92
CA ARG A 15 2.30 -16.10 -12.67
C ARG A 15 2.28 -16.33 -14.18
N GLU A 16 3.07 -17.28 -14.70
CA GLU A 16 3.07 -17.63 -16.13
C GLU A 16 1.71 -18.17 -16.62
N VAL A 17 0.93 -18.83 -15.74
CA VAL A 17 -0.40 -19.35 -16.10
C VAL A 17 -1.40 -18.21 -16.30
N ASN A 18 -1.36 -17.20 -15.42
CA ASN A 18 -2.24 -16.03 -15.51
C ASN A 18 -1.65 -14.83 -14.79
N GLU A 19 -0.88 -14.01 -15.50
CA GLU A 19 -0.24 -12.83 -14.92
C GLU A 19 -1.26 -11.82 -14.37
N LYS A 20 -2.38 -11.65 -15.07
CA LYS A 20 -3.43 -10.70 -14.71
C LYS A 20 -4.11 -11.04 -13.38
N ALA A 21 -4.10 -12.30 -12.95
CA ALA A 21 -4.65 -12.70 -11.64
C ALA A 21 -3.85 -12.17 -10.45
N TYR A 22 -2.62 -11.70 -10.69
CA TYR A 22 -1.69 -11.26 -9.65
C TYR A 22 -1.26 -9.81 -9.85
N GLU A 23 -1.89 -9.10 -10.79
CA GLU A 23 -1.62 -7.71 -11.10
C GLU A 23 -2.76 -6.84 -10.56
N PRO A 24 -2.49 -5.81 -9.73
CA PRO A 24 -3.52 -4.88 -9.29
C PRO A 24 -4.07 -4.08 -10.46
N ASN A 25 -5.37 -3.82 -10.40
CA ASN A 25 -6.12 -3.09 -11.42
C ASN A 25 -6.01 -1.58 -11.24
N VAL A 26 -6.15 -1.09 -10.00
CA VAL A 26 -6.31 0.34 -9.69
C VAL A 26 -5.41 0.83 -8.56
N VAL A 27 -5.03 -0.02 -7.61
CA VAL A 27 -4.25 0.39 -6.44
C VAL A 27 -3.07 -0.55 -6.13
N SER A 28 -1.86 -0.01 -6.14
CA SER A 28 -0.69 -0.67 -5.56
C SER A 28 -0.56 -0.36 -4.08
N ILE A 29 -0.32 -1.38 -3.25
CA ILE A 29 -0.08 -1.32 -1.82
C ILE A 29 1.25 -2.01 -1.55
N GLY A 30 2.14 -1.33 -0.85
CA GLY A 30 3.48 -1.81 -0.62
C GLY A 30 4.36 -1.79 -1.88
N PRO A 31 5.55 -2.41 -1.80
CA PRO A 31 6.63 -2.16 -2.75
C PRO A 31 6.51 -2.93 -4.07
N TYR A 32 5.83 -4.09 -4.12
CA TYR A 32 5.90 -4.98 -5.30
C TYR A 32 5.32 -4.38 -6.59
N HIS A 33 4.24 -3.60 -6.49
CA HIS A 33 3.59 -2.95 -7.64
C HIS A 33 3.81 -1.43 -7.64
N HIS A 34 4.77 -0.93 -6.87
CA HIS A 34 5.05 0.50 -6.80
C HIS A 34 5.55 1.06 -8.14
N GLY A 35 5.14 2.29 -8.47
CA GLY A 35 5.62 3.01 -9.66
C GLY A 35 4.98 2.64 -11.00
N LYS A 36 4.19 1.57 -11.07
CA LYS A 36 3.51 1.15 -12.31
C LYS A 36 2.58 2.24 -12.83
N GLN A 37 2.66 2.50 -14.14
CA GLN A 37 2.05 3.68 -14.76
C GLN A 37 0.53 3.71 -14.60
N HIS A 38 -0.15 2.58 -14.76
CA HIS A 38 -1.61 2.49 -14.64
C HIS A 38 -2.12 2.67 -13.21
N LEU A 39 -1.26 2.54 -12.19
CA LEU A 39 -1.62 2.66 -10.77
C LEU A 39 -1.33 4.06 -10.19
N LYS A 40 -0.71 4.95 -10.97
CA LYS A 40 -0.29 6.29 -10.49
C LYS A 40 -1.46 7.19 -10.09
N ALA A 41 -2.62 7.03 -10.71
CA ALA A 41 -3.80 7.82 -10.40
C ALA A 41 -4.20 7.68 -8.92
N MET A 42 -4.17 6.44 -8.40
CA MET A 42 -4.54 6.18 -7.01
C MET A 42 -3.56 6.78 -6.00
N GLN A 43 -2.30 7.02 -6.37
CA GLN A 43 -1.33 7.68 -5.50
C GLN A 43 -1.73 9.14 -5.17
N VAL A 44 -2.47 9.80 -6.06
CA VAL A 44 -3.03 11.14 -5.78
C VAL A 44 -4.10 11.05 -4.69
N ILE A 45 -4.96 10.03 -4.78
CA ILE A 45 -6.03 9.79 -3.82
C ILE A 45 -5.50 9.43 -2.43
N LYS A 46 -4.48 8.57 -2.35
CA LYS A 46 -3.81 8.25 -1.08
C LYS A 46 -3.25 9.49 -0.39
N ARG A 47 -2.66 10.41 -1.14
CA ARG A 47 -2.18 11.69 -0.60
C ARG A 47 -3.31 12.58 -0.10
N SER A 48 -4.45 12.62 -0.79
CA SER A 48 -5.64 13.34 -0.32
C SER A 48 -6.16 12.76 1.00
N PHE A 49 -6.19 11.44 1.12
CA PHE A 49 -6.58 10.74 2.35
C PHE A 49 -5.66 11.06 3.52
N PHE A 50 -4.35 11.02 3.28
CA PHE A 50 -3.36 11.38 4.27
C PHE A 50 -3.52 12.83 4.75
N ARG A 51 -3.72 13.78 3.83
CA ARG A 51 -3.97 15.18 4.18
C ARG A 51 -5.24 15.33 5.02
N LYS A 52 -6.32 14.66 4.66
CA LYS A 52 -7.58 14.69 5.41
C LYS A 52 -7.41 14.20 6.85
N ILE A 53 -6.70 13.10 7.08
CA ILE A 53 -6.36 12.65 8.46
C ILE A 53 -5.53 13.71 9.18
N ALA A 54 -4.53 14.26 8.50
CA ALA A 54 -3.63 15.25 9.07
C ALA A 54 -4.36 16.53 9.50
N GLU A 55 -5.36 16.96 8.74
CA GLU A 55 -6.21 18.12 9.03
C GLU A 55 -7.22 17.83 10.14
N GLU A 56 -7.89 16.67 10.12
CA GLU A 56 -8.95 16.31 11.07
C GLU A 56 -8.43 16.01 12.48
N ASN A 57 -7.28 15.35 12.59
CA ASN A 57 -6.78 14.82 13.87
C ASN A 57 -5.58 15.60 14.40
N ASN A 58 -5.07 16.58 13.63
CA ASN A 58 -3.80 17.27 13.85
C ASN A 58 -2.69 16.34 14.40
N PRO A 59 -2.50 15.13 13.81
CA PRO A 59 -1.46 14.24 14.28
C PRO A 59 -0.12 14.93 14.00
N ASN A 60 0.84 14.73 14.90
CA ASN A 60 2.19 15.18 14.66
C ASN A 60 2.76 14.37 13.49
N VAL A 61 2.64 14.88 12.26
CA VAL A 61 3.09 14.20 11.02
C VAL A 61 4.57 13.83 11.11
N ASN A 62 5.37 14.67 11.78
CA ASN A 62 6.78 14.40 12.01
C ASN A 62 6.98 13.22 12.96
N GLU A 63 6.09 13.02 13.94
CA GLU A 63 6.10 11.87 14.83
C GLU A 63 5.66 10.60 14.11
N LEU A 64 4.59 10.65 13.30
CA LEU A 64 4.19 9.52 12.45
C LEU A 64 5.33 9.07 11.54
N ALA A 65 6.01 10.02 10.88
CA ALA A 65 7.17 9.72 10.05
C ALA A 65 8.35 9.16 10.84
N ARG A 66 8.60 9.65 12.06
CA ARG A 66 9.63 9.11 12.96
C ARG A 66 9.31 7.68 13.40
N THR A 67 8.07 7.41 13.80
CA THR A 67 7.59 6.08 14.17
C THR A 67 7.67 5.12 12.99
N MET A 68 7.25 5.54 11.80
CA MET A 68 7.35 4.70 10.61
C MET A 68 8.81 4.41 10.25
N ARG A 69 9.70 5.39 10.39
CA ARG A 69 11.14 5.21 10.16
C ARG A 69 11.76 4.24 11.18
N SER A 70 11.33 4.24 12.44
CA SER A 70 11.85 3.27 13.42
C SER A 70 11.41 1.83 13.11
N LEU A 71 10.31 1.65 12.38
CA LEU A 71 9.83 0.35 11.90
C LEU A 71 10.51 -0.13 10.62
N GLU A 72 11.28 0.71 9.92
CA GLU A 72 11.80 0.44 8.58
C GLU A 72 12.54 -0.90 8.48
N ALA A 73 13.44 -1.18 9.42
CA ALA A 73 14.20 -2.44 9.42
C ALA A 73 13.29 -3.68 9.53
N ARG A 74 12.21 -3.57 10.31
CA ARG A 74 11.20 -4.64 10.46
C ARG A 74 10.35 -4.78 9.20
N ILE A 75 9.96 -3.66 8.58
CA ILE A 75 9.23 -3.63 7.31
C ILE A 75 10.04 -4.30 6.20
N ARG A 76 11.33 -3.96 6.06
CA ARG A 76 12.20 -4.55 5.04
C ARG A 76 12.29 -6.07 5.17
N LYS A 77 12.36 -6.59 6.40
CA LYS A 77 12.35 -8.05 6.66
C LYS A 77 11.04 -8.74 6.25
N CYS A 78 9.95 -8.02 6.05
CA CYS A 78 8.67 -8.60 5.60
C CYS A 78 8.66 -8.95 4.11
N TYR A 79 9.54 -8.34 3.31
CA TYR A 79 9.60 -8.49 1.86
C TYR A 79 10.89 -9.18 1.43
N GLU A 80 10.84 -10.01 0.39
CA GLU A 80 12.01 -10.79 -0.05
C GLU A 80 13.04 -9.94 -0.80
N GLU A 81 12.60 -9.06 -1.72
CA GLU A 81 13.52 -8.31 -2.60
C GLU A 81 13.07 -6.87 -2.89
N ALA A 82 11.77 -6.64 -3.10
CA ALA A 82 11.28 -5.35 -3.62
C ALA A 82 11.51 -4.15 -2.68
N ALA A 83 11.52 -4.38 -1.36
CA ALA A 83 11.78 -3.30 -0.41
C ALA A 83 13.24 -2.82 -0.46
N PHE A 84 14.21 -3.66 -0.86
CA PHE A 84 15.64 -3.34 -0.77
C PHE A 84 16.10 -2.24 -1.73
N TYR A 85 15.41 -2.06 -2.85
CA TYR A 85 15.76 -1.04 -3.86
C TYR A 85 15.19 0.35 -3.56
N LEU A 86 14.30 0.46 -2.58
CA LEU A 86 13.72 1.73 -2.16
C LEU A 86 14.62 2.39 -1.13
N ASP A 87 14.86 3.69 -1.31
CA ASP A 87 15.49 4.48 -0.26
C ASP A 87 14.56 4.58 0.98
N SER A 88 15.16 4.91 2.13
CA SER A 88 14.42 5.02 3.41
C SER A 88 13.24 5.98 3.32
N HIS A 89 13.40 7.11 2.65
CA HIS A 89 12.34 8.11 2.53
C HIS A 89 11.18 7.59 1.67
N GLN A 90 11.47 6.95 0.54
CA GLN A 90 10.47 6.34 -0.33
C GLN A 90 9.68 5.25 0.40
N LEU A 91 10.36 4.34 1.11
CA LEU A 91 9.71 3.25 1.83
C LEU A 91 8.83 3.79 2.97
N VAL A 92 9.35 4.73 3.78
CA VAL A 92 8.58 5.34 4.87
C VAL A 92 7.35 6.09 4.33
N GLN A 93 7.51 6.87 3.27
CA GLN A 93 6.40 7.59 2.65
C GLN A 93 5.34 6.62 2.10
N MET A 94 5.77 5.54 1.45
CA MET A 94 4.88 4.51 0.94
C MET A 94 4.07 3.85 2.05
N MET A 95 4.71 3.42 3.14
CA MET A 95 4.02 2.79 4.26
C MET A 95 3.02 3.74 4.92
N LEU A 96 3.35 5.03 5.09
CA LEU A 96 2.44 6.02 5.64
C LEU A 96 1.20 6.22 4.75
N LEU A 97 1.41 6.42 3.45
CA LEU A 97 0.31 6.67 2.51
C LEU A 97 -0.58 5.43 2.35
N ASP A 98 0.02 4.26 2.24
CA ASP A 98 -0.72 3.00 2.04
C ASP A 98 -1.46 2.58 3.32
N GLY A 99 -0.81 2.71 4.48
CA GLY A 99 -1.43 2.41 5.78
C GLY A 99 -2.59 3.36 6.07
N CYS A 100 -2.39 4.67 5.86
CA CYS A 100 -3.46 5.66 5.95
C CYS A 100 -4.63 5.33 5.02
N PHE A 101 -4.35 4.94 3.77
CA PHE A 101 -5.38 4.60 2.81
C PHE A 101 -6.24 3.42 3.29
N ILE A 102 -5.59 2.34 3.76
CA ILE A 102 -6.28 1.17 4.30
C ILE A 102 -7.11 1.51 5.53
N VAL A 103 -6.55 2.26 6.49
CA VAL A 103 -7.28 2.67 7.71
C VAL A 103 -8.53 3.49 7.38
N GLN A 104 -8.44 4.44 6.44
CA GLN A 104 -9.61 5.21 6.01
C GLN A 104 -10.68 4.33 5.36
N LEU A 105 -10.28 3.37 4.51
CA LEU A 105 -11.22 2.42 3.92
C LEU A 105 -11.91 1.55 4.98
N ILE A 106 -11.18 1.06 5.98
CA ILE A 106 -11.74 0.30 7.11
C ILE A 106 -12.73 1.15 7.92
N ARG A 107 -12.47 2.45 8.07
CA ARG A 107 -13.38 3.41 8.72
C ARG A 107 -14.61 3.77 7.87
N GLY A 108 -14.75 3.21 6.66
CA GLY A 108 -15.84 3.54 5.73
C GLY A 108 -15.68 4.91 5.06
N ILE A 109 -14.49 5.51 5.09
CA ILE A 109 -14.19 6.77 4.40
C ILE A 109 -13.69 6.41 3.01
N HIS A 110 -14.46 6.80 2.00
CA HIS A 110 -14.16 6.52 0.60
C HIS A 110 -13.60 7.75 -0.14
N PRO A 111 -12.67 7.56 -1.09
CA PRO A 111 -12.27 8.60 -2.04
C PRO A 111 -13.46 9.37 -2.58
N ALA A 112 -13.34 10.69 -2.65
CA ALA A 112 -14.44 11.64 -2.87
C ALA A 112 -15.50 11.17 -3.88
N GLU A 113 -16.74 11.54 -3.58
CA GLU A 113 -17.97 11.34 -4.36
C GLU A 113 -17.68 11.61 -5.85
N GLY A 114 -17.64 10.53 -6.66
CA GLY A 114 -17.30 10.60 -8.08
C GLY A 114 -16.38 9.47 -8.54
N ILE A 115 -15.28 9.17 -7.82
CA ILE A 115 -14.39 8.04 -8.22
C ILE A 115 -15.03 6.70 -7.91
N PHE A 116 -15.77 6.62 -6.80
CA PHE A 116 -16.54 5.45 -6.41
C PHE A 116 -17.78 5.24 -7.27
N GLU A 117 -18.28 6.31 -7.90
CA GLU A 117 -19.48 6.26 -8.75
C GLU A 117 -19.18 5.82 -10.19
N VAL A 118 -17.91 5.80 -10.60
CA VAL A 118 -17.50 5.23 -11.89
C VAL A 118 -17.45 3.69 -11.79
N GLY A 119 -18.61 3.07 -11.99
CA GLY A 119 -18.75 1.67 -12.40
C GLY A 119 -18.23 0.60 -11.43
N ARG A 120 -16.91 0.27 -11.49
CA ARG A 120 -16.28 -0.90 -10.84
C ARG A 120 -15.12 -0.59 -9.89
N VAL A 121 -14.76 0.67 -9.71
CA VAL A 121 -13.52 1.04 -8.98
C VAL A 121 -13.49 0.51 -7.55
N GLN A 122 -14.62 0.51 -6.84
CA GLN A 122 -14.68 -0.06 -5.49
C GLN A 122 -14.39 -1.57 -5.48
N THR A 123 -14.98 -2.32 -6.43
CA THR A 123 -14.73 -3.75 -6.58
C THR A 123 -13.25 -4.02 -6.90
N ASP A 124 -12.66 -3.21 -7.77
CA ASP A 124 -11.24 -3.31 -8.13
C ASP A 124 -10.32 -3.00 -6.93
N ILE A 125 -10.65 -1.99 -6.11
CA ILE A 125 -9.92 -1.70 -4.88
C ILE A 125 -9.97 -2.89 -3.92
N LEU A 126 -11.16 -3.46 -3.69
CA LEU A 126 -11.31 -4.61 -2.80
C LEU A 126 -10.56 -5.84 -3.32
N HIS A 127 -10.63 -6.09 -4.64
CA HIS A 127 -9.86 -7.14 -5.29
C HIS A 127 -8.35 -6.94 -5.09
N ASP A 128 -7.86 -5.73 -5.35
CA ASP A 128 -6.44 -5.39 -5.24
C ASP A 128 -5.95 -5.53 -3.80
N LEU A 129 -6.76 -5.19 -2.79
CA LEU A 129 -6.43 -5.37 -1.37
C LEU A 129 -6.34 -6.83 -0.94
N LEU A 130 -6.84 -7.78 -1.74
CA LEU A 130 -6.75 -9.22 -1.46
C LEU A 130 -5.58 -9.89 -2.18
N LEU A 131 -4.88 -9.20 -3.08
CA LEU A 131 -3.75 -9.76 -3.80
C LEU A 131 -2.56 -9.98 -2.87
N LEU A 132 -1.95 -11.16 -2.95
CA LEU A 132 -0.81 -11.55 -2.11
C LEU A 132 0.39 -10.59 -2.21
N GLU A 133 0.67 -10.11 -3.42
CA GLU A 133 1.76 -9.15 -3.70
C GLU A 133 1.37 -7.68 -3.44
N ASN A 134 0.20 -7.42 -2.85
CA ASN A 134 -0.32 -6.07 -2.67
C ASN A 134 -0.72 -5.81 -1.22
N GLN A 135 0.14 -6.21 -0.28
CA GLN A 135 -0.12 -6.19 1.17
C GLN A 135 0.83 -5.27 1.92
N LEU A 136 0.43 -4.90 3.14
CA LEU A 136 1.28 -4.30 4.16
C LEU A 136 1.45 -5.25 5.35
N PRO A 137 2.57 -5.16 6.09
CA PRO A 137 2.68 -5.84 7.37
C PRO A 137 1.64 -5.27 8.35
N PHE A 138 0.88 -6.11 9.03
CA PHE A 138 -0.22 -5.67 9.90
C PHE A 138 0.19 -4.64 10.96
N PHE A 139 1.42 -4.71 11.48
CA PHE A 139 1.93 -3.76 12.48
C PHE A 139 2.18 -2.33 11.95
N VAL A 140 1.99 -2.10 10.65
CA VAL A 140 2.00 -0.77 10.01
C VAL A 140 0.66 -0.05 10.19
N LEU A 141 -0.43 -0.80 10.38
CA LEU A 141 -1.80 -0.31 10.61
C LEU A 141 -2.04 -0.05 12.10
#